data_AF-A0A7S4DJ07-F1
#
_entry.id   AF-A0A7S4DJ07-F1
#
_cell.length_a   1.000
_cell.length_b   1.000
_cell.length_c   1.000
_cell.angle_alpha   90.00
_cell.angle_beta   90.00
_cell.angle_gamma   90.00
#
_symmetry.space_group_name_H-M   'P 1'
#
loop_
_entity.id
_entity.type
_entity.pdbx_description
1 polymer ?
#
loop_
_entity_poly.entity_id
_entity_poly.type
_entity_poly.pdbx_seq_one_letter_code
_entity_poly.pdbx_strand_id
1 'polypeptide(L)'
;VFEGVFSRTKQLILETLENHLFTCHDAVGLLLLIRLTAAHRRLMQRRMVPAMDTLLDQISMMLWPRFKFVFDNHRNSVTSARPRRPGGAGGAALLPHQA
;
A
#
# COMPACT_ATOMS: atom_id res chain seq x y z
N VAL A 1 -17.51 12.95 -26.46
CA VAL A 1 -16.85 11.98 -27.37
C VAL A 1 -15.86 11.07 -26.63
N PHE A 2 -14.80 11.60 -26.01
CA PHE A 2 -13.80 10.77 -25.29
C PHE A 2 -14.44 9.83 -24.25
N GLU A 3 -15.30 10.35 -23.37
CA GLU A 3 -15.96 9.52 -22.35
C GLU A 3 -16.83 8.42 -22.97
N GLY A 4 -17.57 8.73 -24.04
CA GLY A 4 -18.42 7.73 -24.71
C GLY A 4 -17.63 6.59 -25.36
N VAL A 5 -16.38 6.83 -25.75
CA VAL A 5 -15.50 5.80 -26.35
C VAL A 5 -14.71 5.05 -25.28
N PHE A 6 -14.14 5.77 -24.32
CA PHE A 6 -13.18 5.22 -23.36
C PHE A 6 -13.77 4.81 -22.02
N SER A 7 -15.04 5.11 -21.73
CA SER A 7 -15.67 4.80 -20.43
C SER A 7 -15.53 3.31 -20.05
N ARG A 8 -15.80 2.38 -20.99
CA ARG A 8 -15.62 0.94 -20.73
C ARG A 8 -14.18 0.56 -20.44
N THR A 9 -13.23 1.14 -21.16
CA THR A 9 -11.80 0.91 -20.93
C THR A 9 -11.37 1.46 -19.57
N LYS A 10 -11.85 2.64 -19.19
CA LYS A 10 -11.59 3.21 -17.85
C LYS A 10 -12.07 2.27 -16.76
N GLN A 11 -13.30 1.79 -16.88
CA GLN A 11 -13.90 0.86 -15.93
C GLN A 11 -13.09 -0.44 -15.85
N LEU A 12 -12.73 -1.04 -16.99
CA LEU A 12 -11.91 -2.26 -17.03
C LEU A 12 -10.56 -2.07 -16.33
N ILE A 13 -9.90 -0.93 -16.53
CA ILE A 13 -8.63 -0.61 -15.87
C ILE A 13 -8.80 -0.55 -14.36
N LEU A 14 -9.86 0.12 -13.89
CA LEU A 14 -10.14 0.27 -12.46
C LEU A 14 -10.46 -1.09 -11.81
N GLU A 15 -11.33 -1.89 -12.43
CA GLU A 15 -11.68 -3.23 -11.93
C GLU A 15 -10.45 -4.15 -11.89
N THR A 16 -9.64 -4.14 -12.94
CA THR A 16 -8.41 -4.95 -12.99
C THR A 16 -7.42 -4.51 -11.91
N LEU A 17 -7.27 -3.20 -11.71
CA LEU A 17 -6.43 -2.65 -10.65
C LEU A 17 -6.95 -3.05 -9.27
N GLU A 18 -8.26 -2.93 -9.02
CA GLU A 18 -8.87 -3.30 -7.74
C GLU A 18 -8.59 -4.76 -7.39
N ASN A 19 -8.84 -5.66 -8.34
CA ASN A 19 -8.60 -7.08 -8.20
C ASN A 19 -7.13 -7.39 -7.91
N HIS A 20 -6.20 -6.70 -8.59
CA HIS A 20 -4.78 -6.85 -8.33
C HIS A 20 -4.38 -6.34 -6.94
N LEU A 21 -4.93 -5.19 -6.52
CA LEU A 21 -4.62 -4.59 -5.23
C LEU A 21 -5.05 -5.45 -4.06
N PHE A 22 -6.11 -6.26 -4.20
CA PHE A 22 -6.62 -7.11 -3.13
C PHE A 22 -5.56 -8.06 -2.53
N THR A 23 -4.70 -8.62 -3.39
CA THR A 23 -3.67 -9.60 -2.99
C THR A 23 -2.24 -9.03 -3.03
N CYS A 24 -2.06 -7.77 -3.46
CA CYS A 24 -0.75 -7.16 -3.58
C CYS A 24 -0.16 -6.78 -2.21
N HIS A 25 1.01 -7.32 -1.87
CA HIS A 25 1.77 -7.04 -0.64
C HIS A 25 3.10 -6.34 -0.90
N ASP A 26 3.33 -5.85 -2.12
CA ASP A 26 4.54 -5.13 -2.50
C ASP A 26 4.41 -3.63 -2.16
N ALA A 27 4.99 -3.21 -1.04
CA ALA A 27 4.98 -1.80 -0.63
C ALA A 27 5.75 -0.90 -1.61
N VAL A 28 6.82 -1.39 -2.22
CA VAL A 28 7.66 -0.60 -3.15
C VAL A 28 6.91 -0.43 -4.47
N GLY A 29 6.35 -1.49 -5.02
CA GLY A 29 5.50 -1.44 -6.22
C GLY A 29 4.32 -0.48 -6.06
N LEU A 30 3.63 -0.53 -4.92
CA LEU A 30 2.54 0.41 -4.62
C LEU A 30 3.02 1.86 -4.52
N LEU A 31 4.16 2.11 -3.87
CA LEU A 31 4.73 3.45 -3.77
C LEU A 31 5.13 4.00 -5.15
N LEU A 32 5.74 3.16 -5.99
CA LEU A 32 6.09 3.51 -7.37
C LEU A 32 4.85 3.88 -8.17
N LEU A 33 3.78 3.08 -8.05
CA LEU A 33 2.53 3.33 -8.75
C LEU A 33 1.86 4.63 -8.29
N ILE A 34 1.89 4.94 -6.99
CA ILE A 34 1.42 6.24 -6.45
C ILE A 34 2.21 7.41 -7.06
N ARG A 35 3.54 7.30 -7.12
CA ARG A 35 4.41 8.34 -7.68
C ARG A 35 4.16 8.51 -9.17
N LEU A 36 3.99 7.41 -9.91
CA LEU A 36 3.67 7.42 -11.33
C LEU A 36 2.32 8.11 -11.59
N THR A 37 1.28 7.74 -10.86
CA THR A 37 -0.05 8.38 -10.98
C THR A 37 0.02 9.88 -10.69
N ALA A 38 0.77 10.29 -9.65
CA ALA A 38 0.96 11.70 -9.34
C ALA A 38 1.72 12.46 -10.46
N ALA A 39 2.73 11.83 -11.07
CA ALA A 39 3.44 12.41 -12.20
C ALA A 39 2.52 12.55 -13.43
N HIS A 40 1.69 11.56 -13.72
CA HIS A 40 0.69 11.63 -14.79
C HIS A 40 -0.33 12.74 -14.57
N ARG A 41 -0.81 12.95 -13.33
CA ARG A 41 -1.70 14.08 -13.02
C ARG A 41 -1.06 15.42 -13.33
N ARG A 42 0.20 15.62 -12.94
CA ARG A 42 0.96 16.85 -13.24
C ARG A 42 1.14 17.05 -14.75
N LEU A 43 1.40 15.97 -15.50
CA LEU A 43 1.52 16.02 -16.96
C LEU A 43 0.19 16.39 -17.62
N MET A 44 -0.94 15.82 -17.17
CA MET A 44 -2.26 16.13 -17.70
C MET A 44 -2.68 17.58 -17.42
N GLN A 45 -2.38 18.09 -16.23
CA GLN A 45 -2.56 19.51 -15.89
C GLN A 45 -1.77 20.43 -16.81
N ARG A 46 -0.48 20.11 -17.05
CA ARG A 46 0.36 20.89 -17.98
C ARG A 46 -0.13 20.84 -19.43
N ARG A 47 -0.72 19.72 -19.85
CA ARG A 47 -1.24 19.52 -21.22
C ARG A 47 -2.68 20.00 -21.39
N MET A 48 -3.33 20.50 -20.34
CA MET A 48 -4.74 20.92 -20.36
C MET A 48 -5.70 19.81 -20.84
N VAL A 49 -5.45 18.55 -20.42
CA VAL A 49 -6.30 17.40 -20.78
C VAL A 49 -7.07 16.93 -19.55
N PRO A 50 -8.27 17.48 -19.25
CA PRO A 50 -9.03 17.14 -18.06
C PRO A 50 -9.71 15.76 -18.13
N ALA A 51 -9.86 15.20 -19.34
CA ALA A 51 -10.66 13.99 -19.57
C ALA A 51 -10.13 12.72 -18.86
N MET A 52 -8.86 12.69 -18.45
CA MET A 52 -8.25 11.57 -17.72
C MET A 52 -8.07 11.83 -16.22
N ASP A 53 -8.32 13.06 -15.74
CA ASP A 53 -8.02 13.42 -14.34
C ASP A 53 -8.87 12.61 -13.37
N THR A 54 -10.15 12.39 -13.68
CA THR A 54 -11.07 11.57 -12.87
C THR A 54 -10.58 10.13 -12.70
N LEU A 55 -10.04 9.51 -13.76
CA LEU A 55 -9.49 8.16 -13.67
C LEU A 55 -8.24 8.12 -12.78
N LEU A 56 -7.33 9.09 -12.94
CA LEU A 56 -6.12 9.16 -12.14
C LEU A 56 -6.42 9.44 -10.66
N ASP A 57 -7.49 10.18 -10.39
CA ASP A 57 -7.97 10.43 -9.03
C ASP A 57 -8.53 9.13 -8.39
N GLN A 58 -9.38 8.39 -9.11
CA GLN A 58 -9.88 7.09 -8.65
C GLN A 58 -8.75 6.08 -8.37
N ILE A 59 -7.78 5.98 -9.29
CA ILE A 59 -6.57 5.15 -9.07
C ILE A 59 -5.85 5.58 -7.79
N SER A 60 -5.68 6.89 -7.57
CA SER A 60 -5.03 7.40 -6.36
C SER A 60 -5.80 7.01 -5.09
N MET A 61 -7.13 7.12 -5.11
CA MET A 61 -7.99 6.75 -3.97
C MET A 61 -7.93 5.26 -3.63
N MET A 62 -7.67 4.38 -4.62
CA MET A 62 -7.51 2.94 -4.39
C MET A 62 -6.12 2.58 -3.86
N LEU A 63 -5.07 3.26 -4.37
CA LEU A 63 -3.69 2.95 -4.02
C LEU A 63 -3.33 3.33 -2.59
N TRP A 64 -3.78 4.48 -2.09
CA TRP A 64 -3.40 4.98 -0.77
C TRP A 64 -3.84 4.07 0.39
N PRO A 65 -5.12 3.64 0.48
CA PRO A 65 -5.56 2.69 1.50
C PRO A 65 -4.78 1.38 1.43
N ARG A 66 -4.51 0.87 0.22
CA ARG A 66 -3.78 -0.37 0.06
C ARG A 66 -2.32 -0.25 0.48
N PHE A 67 -1.64 0.82 0.08
CA PHE A 67 -0.28 1.10 0.51
C PHE A 67 -0.20 1.19 2.03
N LYS A 68 -1.13 1.91 2.66
CA LYS A 68 -1.18 2.03 4.12
C LYS A 68 -1.32 0.66 4.79
N PHE A 69 -2.24 -0.18 4.34
CA PHE A 69 -2.43 -1.53 4.87
C PHE A 69 -1.15 -2.37 4.79
N VAL A 70 -0.52 -2.41 3.61
CA VAL A 70 0.72 -3.20 3.40
C VAL A 70 1.88 -2.64 4.23
N PHE A 71 2.00 -1.32 4.35
CA PHE A 71 3.04 -0.68 5.14
C PHE A 71 2.87 -0.92 6.65
N ASP A 72 1.63 -0.86 7.14
CA ASP A 72 1.30 -1.16 8.54
C ASP A 72 1.63 -2.63 8.87
N ASN A 73 1.38 -3.57 7.95
CA ASN A 73 1.78 -4.97 8.10
C ASN A 73 3.30 -5.14 8.16
N HIS A 74 4.06 -4.45 7.29
CA HIS A 74 5.53 -4.46 7.36
C HIS A 74 6.04 -3.92 8.70
N ARG A 75 5.46 -2.82 9.19
CA ARG A 75 5.80 -2.25 10.51
C ARG A 75 5.52 -3.24 11.64
N ASN A 76 4.38 -3.91 11.60
CA ASN A 76 4.00 -4.91 12.61
C ASN A 76 4.95 -6.11 12.58
N SER A 77 5.32 -6.60 11.39
CA SER A 77 6.29 -7.68 11.22
C SER A 77 7.64 -7.35 11.88
N VAL A 78 8.17 -6.15 11.63
CA VAL A 78 9.43 -5.68 12.23
C VAL A 78 9.31 -5.53 13.76
N THR A 79 8.17 -5.05 14.25
CA THR A 79 7.96 -4.86 15.70
C THR A 79 7.88 -6.19 16.43
N SER A 80 7.18 -7.18 15.85
CA SER A 80 7.03 -8.52 16.41
C SER A 80 8.32 -9.35 16.33
N ALA A 81 9.16 -9.10 15.31
CA ALA A 81 10.45 -9.76 15.15
C ALA A 81 11.54 -9.26 16.12
N ARG A 82 11.26 -8.22 16.93
CA ARG A 82 12.21 -7.73 17.93
C ARG A 82 12.61 -8.87 18.86
N PRO A 83 13.90 -9.24 18.95
CA PRO A 83 14.34 -10.29 19.83
C PRO A 83 13.94 -9.93 21.25
N ARG A 84 13.14 -10.78 21.91
CA ARG A 84 12.96 -10.69 23.35
C ARG A 84 14.36 -10.80 23.93
N ARG A 85 14.85 -9.72 24.58
CA ARG A 85 16.20 -9.68 25.16
C ARG A 85 16.46 -11.00 25.90
N PRO A 86 17.42 -11.83 25.46
CA PRO A 86 17.87 -12.97 26.24
C PRO A 86 18.60 -12.38 27.44
N GLY A 87 17.91 -12.32 28.58
CA GLY A 87 18.39 -11.65 29.80
C GLY A 87 17.28 -11.13 30.71
N GLY A 88 16.02 -11.08 30.24
CA GLY A 88 14.88 -10.58 31.01
C GLY A 88 13.86 -11.65 31.41
N ALA A 89 14.31 -12.84 31.82
CA ALA A 89 13.50 -13.85 32.54
C ALA A 89 14.39 -15.05 32.95
N GLY A 90 15.44 -14.76 33.72
CA GLY A 90 16.34 -15.77 34.30
C GLY A 90 16.66 -15.47 35.76
N GLY A 91 15.70 -14.93 36.51
CA GLY A 91 15.92 -14.44 37.89
C GLY A 91 14.82 -14.80 38.87
N ALA A 92 14.06 -15.87 38.64
CA ALA A 92 13.02 -16.31 39.57
C ALA A 92 12.81 -17.83 39.52
N ALA A 93 13.81 -18.59 39.96
CA ALA A 93 13.64 -19.93 40.52
C ALA A 93 14.95 -20.36 41.22
N LEU A 94 15.39 -19.57 42.21
CA LEU A 94 16.27 -20.11 43.25
C LEU A 94 15.41 -21.07 44.07
N LEU A 95 15.53 -22.36 43.79
CA LEU A 95 15.04 -23.43 44.66
C LEU A 95 15.85 -23.38 45.96
N PRO A 96 15.25 -23.22 47.15
CA PRO A 96 15.93 -23.55 48.38
C PRO A 96 15.82 -25.06 48.55
N HIS A 97 16.90 -25.79 48.25
CA HIS A 97 17.11 -27.14 48.75
C HIS A 97 18.40 -27.16 49.57
N GLN A 98 18.21 -27.38 50.87
CA GLN A 98 19.14 -27.83 51.93
C GLN A 98 19.89 -26.76 52.75
N ALA A 99 19.52 -26.67 54.03
CA ALA A 99 20.28 -27.27 55.14
C ALA A 99 19.35 -27.55 56.32
#